data_AF-A0A7V8V8Y1-F1
#
_entry.id   AF-A0A7V8V8Y1-F1
#
_cell.length_a   1.000
_cell.length_b   1.000
_cell.length_c   1.000
_cell.angle_alpha   90.00
_cell.angle_beta   90.00
_cell.angle_gamma   90.00
#
_symmetry.space_group_name_H-M   'P 1'
#
loop_
_entity.id
_entity.type
_entity.pdbx_description
1 polymer ?
#
loop_
_entity_poly.entity_id
_entity_poly.type
_entity_poly.pdbx_seq_one_letter_code
_entity_poly.pdbx_strand_id
1 'polypeptide(L)'
;MSFNIDIALNVNGELANQIEDHNAAHSAWQADSASLKALRTGLLNADPLGIEPSGLSASREKLTTDYLALLQREAKLAESALSLLVELGPLAEKSREDAEANAAKVLEKVIAKMAKAGITEQSMPGWGHNEAAARHQLEYQAAQSSDYREAFGFIEGAKLTIREIGEQRRAITEALKAIREDAKRLVHKVIAGDSAGLQLT
;
A
#
# COMPACT_ATOMS: atom_id res chain seq x y z
N MET A 1 11.15 -1.94 -5.99
CA MET A 1 10.12 -2.20 -4.97
C MET A 1 9.68 -0.85 -4.43
N SER A 2 8.39 -0.61 -4.22
CA SER A 2 7.91 0.69 -3.71
C SER A 2 7.47 0.54 -2.27
N PHE A 3 8.06 1.32 -1.36
CA PHE A 3 7.57 1.50 0.01
C PHE A 3 6.67 2.72 0.14
N ASN A 4 6.42 3.44 -0.95
CA ASN A 4 5.55 4.60 -0.97
C ASN A 4 4.14 4.22 -0.53
N ILE A 5 3.56 5.02 0.36
CA ILE A 5 2.17 4.88 0.78
C ILE A 5 1.34 5.87 -0.03
N ASP A 6 0.53 5.33 -0.95
CA ASP A 6 -0.39 6.08 -1.78
C ASP A 6 -1.76 5.40 -1.72
N ILE A 7 -2.43 5.63 -0.60
CA ILE A 7 -3.73 5.03 -0.30
C ILE A 7 -4.76 6.15 -0.30
N ALA A 8 -5.84 5.95 -1.06
CA ALA A 8 -6.96 6.89 -1.14
C ALA A 8 -7.80 6.85 0.16
N LEU A 9 -7.24 7.40 1.23
CA LEU A 9 -7.89 7.56 2.53
C LEU A 9 -7.76 9.01 2.98
N ASN A 10 -8.83 9.58 3.54
CA ASN A 10 -8.76 10.92 4.12
C ASN A 10 -8.07 10.85 5.49
N VAL A 11 -6.74 10.94 5.48
CA VAL A 11 -5.90 10.94 6.67
C VAL A 11 -5.64 12.39 7.06
N ASN A 12 -5.82 12.73 8.34
CA ASN A 12 -5.63 14.09 8.84
C ASN A 12 -4.64 14.13 10.00
N GLY A 13 -4.00 15.30 10.17
CA GLY A 13 -3.13 15.58 11.30
C GLY A 13 -1.84 14.76 11.26
N GLU A 14 -1.45 14.24 12.42
CA GLU A 14 -0.14 13.62 12.62
C GLU A 14 0.15 12.45 11.68
N LEU A 15 -0.85 11.58 11.42
CA LEU A 15 -0.65 10.42 10.55
C LEU A 15 -0.39 10.83 9.09
N ALA A 16 -0.96 11.95 8.64
CA ALA A 16 -0.71 12.48 7.29
C ALA A 16 0.74 12.98 7.18
N ASN A 17 1.22 13.71 8.19
CA ASN A 17 2.62 14.15 8.25
C ASN A 17 3.59 12.96 8.26
N GLN A 18 3.28 11.91 9.03
CA GLN A 18 4.12 10.70 9.08
C GLN A 18 4.19 9.98 7.73
N ILE A 19 3.09 9.94 6.97
CA ILE A 19 3.07 9.38 5.61
C ILE A 19 3.92 10.24 4.67
N GLU A 20 3.81 11.57 4.75
CA GLU A 20 4.60 12.49 3.94
C GLU A 20 6.10 12.35 4.24
N ASP A 21 6.49 12.35 5.52
CA ASP A 21 7.86 12.15 5.96
C ASP A 21 8.41 10.79 5.52
N HIS A 22 7.59 9.74 5.64
CA HIS A 22 7.92 8.40 5.14
C HIS A 22 8.20 8.41 3.63
N ASN A 23 7.29 8.99 2.84
CA ASN A 23 7.41 9.04 1.38
C ASN A 23 8.60 9.90 0.94
N ALA A 24 8.91 10.98 1.66
CA ALA A 24 10.11 11.79 1.46
C ALA A 24 11.38 10.99 1.76
N ALA A 25 11.41 10.26 2.88
CA ALA A 25 12.54 9.41 3.26
C ALA A 25 12.79 8.27 2.26
N HIS A 26 11.71 7.68 1.73
CA HIS A 26 11.76 6.68 0.65
C HIS A 26 12.30 7.28 -0.65
N SER A 27 11.85 8.47 -1.04
CA SER A 27 12.36 9.17 -2.23
C SER A 27 13.85 9.47 -2.12
N ALA A 28 14.31 9.93 -0.96
CA ALA A 28 15.73 10.15 -0.68
C ALA A 28 16.54 8.83 -0.75
N TRP A 29 16.01 7.74 -0.18
CA TRP A 29 16.64 6.42 -0.28
C TRP A 29 16.76 5.92 -1.73
N GLN A 30 15.75 6.17 -2.58
CA GLN A 30 15.82 5.81 -4.01
C GLN A 30 16.96 6.54 -4.72
N ALA A 31 17.16 7.84 -4.43
CA ALA A 31 18.25 8.62 -4.98
C ALA A 31 19.63 8.09 -4.53
N ASP A 32 19.78 7.75 -3.24
CA ASP A 32 21.01 7.17 -2.69
C ASP A 32 21.31 5.79 -3.30
N SER A 33 20.28 4.95 -3.44
CA SER A 33 20.37 3.63 -4.07
C SER A 33 20.82 3.73 -5.54
N ALA A 34 20.25 4.67 -6.30
CA ALA A 34 20.64 4.92 -7.68
C ALA A 34 22.10 5.38 -7.79
N SER A 35 22.52 6.27 -6.89
CA SER A 35 23.89 6.79 -6.82
C SER A 35 24.90 5.68 -6.51
N LEU A 36 24.60 4.80 -5.55
CA LEU A 36 25.47 3.67 -5.22
C LEU A 36 25.57 2.65 -6.36
N LYS A 37 24.46 2.39 -7.07
CA LYS A 37 24.49 1.53 -8.27
C LYS A 37 25.37 2.13 -9.36
N ALA A 38 25.27 3.43 -9.61
CA ALA A 38 26.11 4.12 -10.58
C ALA A 38 27.60 4.05 -10.20
N LEU A 39 27.93 4.26 -8.92
CA LEU A 39 29.31 4.17 -8.43
C LEU A 39 29.89 2.76 -8.58
N ARG A 40 29.09 1.72 -8.30
CA ARG A 40 29.49 0.32 -8.54
C ARG A 40 29.77 0.07 -10.03
N THR A 41 28.87 0.49 -10.92
CA THR A 41 29.07 0.33 -12.37
C THR A 41 30.35 1.02 -12.83
N GLY A 42 30.63 2.23 -12.31
CA GLY A 42 31.88 2.94 -12.57
C GLY A 42 33.13 2.15 -12.14
N LEU A 43 33.11 1.56 -10.94
CA LEU A 43 34.21 0.74 -10.43
C LEU A 43 34.44 -0.53 -11.25
N LEU A 44 33.36 -1.22 -11.66
CA LEU A 44 33.45 -2.42 -12.51
C LEU A 44 33.98 -2.10 -13.91
N ASN A 45 33.64 -0.93 -14.46
CA ASN A 45 34.17 -0.48 -15.74
C ASN A 45 35.65 -0.06 -15.65
N ALA A 46 36.07 0.48 -14.50
CA ALA A 46 37.46 0.90 -14.26
C ALA A 46 38.41 -0.27 -14.00
N ASP A 47 37.90 -1.40 -13.48
CA ASP A 47 38.64 -2.65 -13.31
C ASP A 47 37.79 -3.86 -13.75
N PRO A 48 37.67 -4.08 -15.07
CA PRO A 48 36.85 -5.15 -15.64
C PRO A 48 37.46 -6.55 -15.43
N LEU A 49 38.73 -6.64 -15.04
CA LEU A 49 39.47 -7.90 -14.89
C LEU A 49 39.69 -8.30 -13.42
N GLY A 50 39.33 -7.45 -12.45
CA GLY A 50 39.55 -7.70 -11.02
C GLY A 50 41.03 -7.67 -10.63
N ILE A 51 41.89 -7.10 -11.46
CA ILE A 51 43.34 -7.04 -11.24
C ILE A 51 43.59 -5.83 -10.35
N GLU A 52 43.69 -6.04 -9.03
CA GLU A 52 43.79 -4.97 -8.02
C GLU A 52 45.02 -4.05 -8.18
N PRO A 53 44.87 -2.78 -8.64
CA PRO A 53 45.67 -1.70 -8.11
C PRO A 53 45.25 -1.46 -6.66
N SER A 54 46.22 -1.25 -5.77
CA SER A 54 46.05 -1.04 -4.32
C SER A 54 45.02 0.03 -3.91
N GLY A 55 44.63 0.94 -4.82
CA GLY A 55 43.58 1.94 -4.59
C GLY A 55 42.13 1.45 -4.75
N LEU A 56 41.89 0.32 -5.41
CA LEU A 56 40.52 -0.20 -5.64
C LEU A 56 39.99 -1.04 -4.47
N SER A 57 40.87 -1.66 -3.67
CA SER A 57 40.49 -2.45 -2.49
C SER A 57 39.73 -1.61 -1.46
N ALA A 58 40.28 -0.45 -1.06
CA ALA A 58 39.62 0.49 -0.16
C ALA A 58 38.27 1.03 -0.72
N SER A 59 38.19 1.24 -2.03
CA SER A 59 36.95 1.67 -2.70
C SER A 59 35.87 0.58 -2.67
N ARG A 60 36.26 -0.70 -2.78
CA ARG A 60 35.35 -1.86 -2.68
C ARG A 60 34.85 -2.08 -1.25
N GLU A 61 35.72 -1.96 -0.25
CA GLU A 61 35.35 -2.04 1.17
C GLU A 61 34.36 -0.94 1.55
N LYS A 62 34.62 0.30 1.11
CA LYS A 62 33.71 1.42 1.30
C LYS A 62 32.36 1.18 0.63
N LEU A 63 32.36 0.76 -0.64
CA LEU A 63 31.12 0.43 -1.37
C LEU A 63 30.30 -0.65 -0.64
N THR A 64 30.97 -1.65 -0.08
CA THR A 64 30.30 -2.73 0.66
C THR A 64 29.66 -2.22 1.96
N THR A 65 30.37 -1.35 2.68
CA THR A 65 29.87 -0.70 3.89
C THR A 65 28.68 0.22 3.59
N ASP A 66 28.80 1.05 2.55
CA ASP A 66 27.74 1.95 2.09
C ASP A 66 26.50 1.16 1.64
N TYR A 67 26.70 0.01 0.98
CA TYR A 67 25.60 -0.87 0.58
C TYR A 67 24.91 -1.56 1.77
N LEU A 68 25.67 -2.00 2.78
CA LEU A 68 25.08 -2.54 4.01
C LEU A 68 24.22 -1.49 4.73
N ALA A 69 24.71 -0.24 4.82
CA ALA A 69 23.96 0.86 5.39
C ALA A 69 22.68 1.16 4.59
N LEU A 70 22.74 1.06 3.26
CA LEU A 70 21.59 1.23 2.38
C LEU A 70 20.52 0.14 2.62
N LEU A 71 20.91 -1.13 2.75
CA LEU A 71 20.00 -2.24 3.05
C LEU A 71 19.36 -2.08 4.44
N GLN A 72 20.13 -1.63 5.43
CA GLN A 72 19.59 -1.34 6.76
C GLN A 72 18.57 -0.19 6.73
N ARG A 73 18.83 0.86 5.94
CA ARG A 73 17.88 1.96 5.75
C ARG A 73 16.63 1.50 4.99
N GLU A 74 16.78 0.65 3.98
CA GLU A 74 15.66 0.04 3.26
C GLU A 74 14.78 -0.80 4.20
N ALA A 75 15.39 -1.60 5.08
CA ALA A 75 14.66 -2.36 6.09
C ALA A 75 13.86 -1.46 7.04
N LYS A 76 14.45 -0.33 7.49
CA LYS A 76 13.75 0.66 8.34
C LYS A 76 12.57 1.31 7.62
N LEU A 77 12.71 1.60 6.32
CA LEU A 77 11.61 2.10 5.50
C LEU A 77 10.50 1.05 5.40
N ALA A 78 10.83 -0.19 5.09
CA ALA A 78 9.83 -1.27 5.06
C ALA A 78 9.11 -1.45 6.40
N GLU A 79 9.83 -1.38 7.53
CA GLU A 79 9.25 -1.43 8.88
C GLU A 79 8.32 -0.25 9.18
N SER A 80 8.76 0.97 8.84
CA SER A 80 7.95 2.19 8.97
C SER A 80 6.67 2.12 8.12
N ALA A 81 6.78 1.66 6.87
CA ALA A 81 5.63 1.48 6.00
C ALA A 81 4.64 0.45 6.56
N LEU A 82 5.14 -0.67 7.09
CA LEU A 82 4.28 -1.67 7.75
C LEU A 82 3.56 -1.10 8.97
N SER A 83 4.23 -0.29 9.79
CA SER A 83 3.61 0.37 10.94
C SER A 83 2.46 1.27 10.50
N LEU A 84 2.71 2.15 9.53
CA LEU A 84 1.71 3.08 9.01
C LEU A 84 0.52 2.34 8.38
N LEU A 85 0.76 1.27 7.64
CA LEU A 85 -0.31 0.44 7.07
C LEU A 85 -1.15 -0.28 8.13
N VAL A 86 -0.57 -0.61 9.30
CA VAL A 86 -1.32 -1.14 10.44
C VAL A 86 -2.23 -0.06 11.04
N GLU A 87 -1.76 1.18 11.12
CA GLU A 87 -2.54 2.32 11.62
C GLU A 87 -3.65 2.75 10.64
N LEU A 88 -3.41 2.64 9.33
CA LEU A 88 -4.40 2.95 8.30
C LEU A 88 -5.54 1.92 8.21
N GLY A 89 -5.28 0.66 8.58
CA GLY A 89 -6.27 -0.42 8.50
C GLY A 89 -7.60 -0.11 9.24
N PRO A 90 -7.57 0.24 10.53
CA PRO A 90 -8.77 0.63 11.27
C PRO A 90 -9.49 1.85 10.71
N LEU A 91 -8.76 2.81 10.15
CA LEU A 91 -9.35 4.01 9.53
C LEU A 91 -10.10 3.67 8.24
N ALA A 92 -9.56 2.74 7.44
CA ALA A 92 -10.21 2.25 6.24
C ALA A 92 -11.47 1.44 6.56
N GLU A 93 -11.45 0.61 7.60
CA GLU A 93 -12.64 -0.10 8.09
C GLU A 93 -13.71 0.86 8.60
N LYS A 94 -13.33 1.86 9.40
CA LYS A 94 -14.26 2.89 9.85
C LYS A 94 -14.89 3.65 8.67
N SER A 95 -14.09 3.99 7.66
CA SER A 95 -14.59 4.64 6.45
C SER A 95 -15.60 3.75 5.70
N ARG A 96 -15.41 2.42 5.69
CA ARG A 96 -16.36 1.47 5.12
C ARG A 96 -17.66 1.44 5.92
N GLU A 97 -17.58 1.36 7.25
CA GLU A 97 -18.75 1.37 8.14
C GLU A 97 -19.57 2.67 7.99
N ASP A 98 -18.89 3.82 7.92
CA ASP A 98 -19.52 5.12 7.70
C ASP A 98 -20.20 5.19 6.32
N ALA A 99 -19.56 4.64 5.28
CA ALA A 99 -20.14 4.56 3.93
C ALA A 99 -21.37 3.63 3.89
N GLU A 100 -21.33 2.49 4.56
CA GLU A 100 -22.45 1.55 4.69
C GLU A 100 -23.64 2.19 5.41
N ALA A 101 -23.38 2.87 6.52
CA ALA A 101 -24.41 3.61 7.26
C ALA A 101 -25.01 4.74 6.43
N ASN A 102 -24.20 5.43 5.62
CA ASN A 102 -24.69 6.47 4.72
C ASN A 102 -25.54 5.88 3.58
N ALA A 103 -25.12 4.78 2.95
CA ALA A 103 -25.89 4.13 1.89
C ALA A 103 -27.25 3.63 2.39
N ALA A 104 -27.33 3.11 3.62
CA ALA A 104 -28.60 2.75 4.24
C ALA A 104 -29.54 3.95 4.37
N LYS A 105 -29.05 5.10 4.85
CA LYS A 105 -29.84 6.34 4.94
C LYS A 105 -30.27 6.86 3.56
N VAL A 106 -29.42 6.72 2.54
CA VAL A 106 -29.76 7.09 1.17
C VAL A 106 -30.85 6.19 0.61
N LEU A 107 -30.76 4.87 0.85
CA LEU A 107 -31.79 3.91 0.44
C LEU A 107 -33.15 4.26 1.04
N GLU A 108 -33.21 4.54 2.34
CA GLU A 108 -34.43 4.97 3.02
C GLU A 108 -35.03 6.25 2.38
N LYS A 109 -34.18 7.23 2.05
CA LYS A 109 -34.62 8.45 1.37
C LYS A 109 -35.16 8.16 -0.03
N VAL A 110 -34.54 7.26 -0.78
CA VAL A 110 -35.02 6.86 -2.12
C VAL A 110 -36.36 6.15 -2.00
N ILE A 111 -36.51 5.20 -1.07
CA ILE A 111 -37.78 4.52 -0.79
C ILE A 111 -38.87 5.54 -0.42
N ALA A 112 -38.57 6.52 0.43
CA ALA A 112 -39.50 7.59 0.77
C ALA A 112 -39.89 8.46 -0.44
N LYS A 113 -38.96 8.74 -1.36
CA LYS A 113 -39.26 9.43 -2.64
C LYS A 113 -40.18 8.58 -3.52
N MET A 114 -39.93 7.27 -3.61
CA MET A 114 -40.75 6.32 -4.36
C MET A 114 -42.17 6.23 -3.80
N ALA A 115 -42.33 6.19 -2.47
CA ALA A 115 -43.63 6.20 -1.81
C ALA A 115 -44.44 7.47 -2.14
N LYS A 116 -43.78 8.64 -2.16
CA LYS A 116 -44.41 9.91 -2.61
C LYS A 116 -44.83 9.89 -4.08
N ALA A 117 -44.18 9.08 -4.91
CA ALA A 117 -44.54 8.85 -6.30
C ALA A 117 -45.63 7.76 -6.47
N GLY A 118 -46.19 7.25 -5.37
CA GLY A 118 -47.22 6.20 -5.39
C GLY A 118 -46.68 4.77 -5.50
N ILE A 119 -45.36 4.58 -5.41
CA ILE A 119 -44.72 3.26 -5.44
C ILE A 119 -44.50 2.81 -4.00
N THR A 120 -45.31 1.88 -3.53
CA THR A 120 -45.29 1.30 -2.17
C THR A 120 -45.24 -0.22 -2.23
N GLU A 121 -45.04 -0.88 -1.09
CA GLU A 121 -45.09 -2.34 -1.00
C GLU A 121 -46.45 -2.90 -1.50
N GLN A 122 -47.54 -2.18 -1.22
CA GLN A 122 -48.91 -2.55 -1.63
C GLN A 122 -49.16 -2.32 -3.13
N SER A 123 -48.39 -1.44 -3.77
CA SER A 123 -48.49 -1.19 -5.21
C SER A 123 -47.65 -2.17 -6.05
N MET A 124 -46.91 -3.10 -5.42
CA MET A 124 -46.09 -4.09 -6.12
C MET A 124 -46.97 -5.22 -6.68
N PRO A 125 -47.10 -5.35 -8.02
CA PRO A 125 -47.95 -6.37 -8.61
C PRO A 125 -47.42 -7.78 -8.29
N GLY A 126 -48.29 -8.68 -7.83
CA GLY A 126 -47.96 -10.09 -7.59
C GLY A 126 -47.37 -10.42 -6.21
N TRP A 127 -47.10 -9.41 -5.36
CA TRP A 127 -46.45 -9.61 -4.06
C TRP A 127 -47.30 -9.21 -2.84
N GLY A 128 -48.55 -8.77 -3.05
CA GLY A 128 -49.42 -8.23 -1.99
C GLY A 128 -49.80 -9.19 -0.85
N HIS A 129 -49.43 -10.47 -0.94
CA HIS A 129 -49.62 -11.47 0.12
C HIS A 129 -48.31 -11.84 0.85
N ASN A 130 -47.16 -11.28 0.43
CA ASN A 130 -45.85 -11.55 1.00
C ASN A 130 -45.10 -10.22 1.18
N GLU A 131 -45.31 -9.60 2.35
CA GLU A 131 -44.72 -8.30 2.72
C GLU A 131 -43.20 -8.28 2.59
N ALA A 132 -42.52 -9.37 2.97
CA ALA A 132 -41.06 -9.48 2.86
C ALA A 132 -40.58 -9.43 1.39
N ALA A 133 -41.30 -10.10 0.49
CA ALA A 133 -40.97 -10.07 -0.94
C ALA A 133 -41.28 -8.71 -1.59
N ALA A 134 -42.39 -8.07 -1.20
CA ALA A 134 -42.74 -6.73 -1.66
C ALA A 134 -41.71 -5.68 -1.20
N ARG A 135 -41.26 -5.77 0.06
CA ARG A 135 -40.19 -4.94 0.61
C ARG A 135 -38.87 -5.15 -0.10
N HIS A 136 -38.46 -6.41 -0.30
CA HIS A 136 -37.23 -6.73 -1.03
C HIS A 136 -37.25 -6.18 -2.46
N GLN A 137 -38.40 -6.25 -3.15
CA GLN A 137 -38.55 -5.69 -4.49
C GLN A 137 -38.47 -4.16 -4.51
N LEU A 138 -39.05 -3.50 -3.50
CA LEU A 138 -38.97 -2.05 -3.34
C LEU A 138 -37.53 -1.59 -3.08
N GLU A 139 -36.81 -2.28 -2.19
CA GLU A 139 -35.39 -2.06 -1.92
C GLU A 139 -34.54 -2.28 -3.18
N TYR A 140 -34.84 -3.33 -3.96
CA TYR A 140 -34.16 -3.59 -5.23
C TYR A 140 -34.35 -2.45 -6.25
N GLN A 141 -35.55 -1.93 -6.39
CA GLN A 141 -35.82 -0.78 -7.27
C GLN A 141 -35.16 0.50 -6.76
N ALA A 142 -35.23 0.75 -5.45
CA ALA A 142 -34.59 1.90 -4.83
C ALA A 142 -33.05 1.85 -5.01
N ALA A 143 -32.46 0.66 -4.97
CA ALA A 143 -31.04 0.46 -5.22
C ALA A 143 -30.60 0.79 -6.66
N GLN A 144 -31.51 0.87 -7.62
CA GLN A 144 -31.21 1.30 -8.99
C GLN A 144 -31.11 2.82 -9.14
N SER A 145 -31.56 3.59 -8.14
CA SER A 145 -31.46 5.05 -8.13
C SER A 145 -30.01 5.51 -8.28
N SER A 146 -29.80 6.64 -8.97
CA SER A 146 -28.48 7.29 -9.05
C SER A 146 -27.93 7.61 -7.67
N ASP A 147 -28.78 8.12 -6.77
CA ASP A 147 -28.40 8.53 -5.42
C ASP A 147 -27.82 7.34 -4.62
N TYR A 148 -28.48 6.18 -4.70
CA TYR A 148 -28.00 4.97 -4.01
C TYR A 148 -26.76 4.38 -4.67
N ARG A 149 -26.69 4.36 -6.01
CA ARG A 149 -25.50 3.88 -6.73
C ARG A 149 -24.25 4.70 -6.42
N GLU A 150 -24.40 6.01 -6.26
CA GLU A 150 -23.31 6.88 -5.80
C GLU A 150 -22.88 6.53 -4.37
N ALA A 151 -23.84 6.39 -3.44
CA ALA A 151 -23.56 5.98 -2.07
C ALA A 151 -22.87 4.60 -1.99
N PHE A 152 -23.31 3.66 -2.82
CA PHE A 152 -22.71 2.33 -2.94
C PHE A 152 -21.29 2.38 -3.53
N GLY A 153 -21.02 3.31 -4.45
CA GLY A 153 -19.68 3.55 -4.99
C GLY A 153 -18.65 3.88 -3.91
N PHE A 154 -19.04 4.62 -2.86
CA PHE A 154 -18.16 4.89 -1.72
C PHE A 154 -17.83 3.63 -0.90
N ILE A 155 -18.78 2.69 -0.77
CA ILE A 155 -18.55 1.41 -0.09
C ILE A 155 -17.52 0.58 -0.86
N GLU A 156 -17.68 0.48 -2.19
CA GLU A 156 -16.75 -0.27 -3.04
C GLU A 156 -15.36 0.38 -3.05
N GLY A 157 -15.28 1.71 -3.04
CA GLY A 157 -14.03 2.45 -2.85
C GLY A 157 -13.34 2.07 -1.53
N ALA A 158 -14.06 2.10 -0.40
CA ALA A 158 -13.49 1.76 0.90
C ALA A 158 -13.01 0.29 0.97
N LYS A 159 -13.77 -0.66 0.37
CA LYS A 159 -13.34 -2.06 0.27
C LYS A 159 -12.08 -2.24 -0.55
N LEU A 160 -11.95 -1.49 -1.66
CA LEU A 160 -10.75 -1.48 -2.47
C LEU A 160 -9.55 -0.99 -1.66
N THR A 161 -9.69 0.12 -0.94
CA THR A 161 -8.66 0.67 -0.03
C THR A 161 -8.21 -0.37 1.01
N ILE A 162 -9.14 -1.06 1.67
CA ILE A 162 -8.81 -2.11 2.67
C ILE A 162 -8.01 -3.25 2.01
N ARG A 163 -8.41 -3.66 0.81
CA ARG A 163 -7.70 -4.70 0.05
C ARG A 163 -6.29 -4.25 -0.32
N GLU A 164 -6.13 -3.04 -0.83
CA GLU A 164 -4.82 -2.46 -1.20
C GLU A 164 -3.88 -2.40 0.00
N ILE A 165 -4.36 -1.95 1.17
CA ILE A 165 -3.61 -2.00 2.43
C ILE A 165 -3.14 -3.43 2.72
N GLY A 166 -4.03 -4.41 2.61
CA GLY A 166 -3.73 -5.82 2.86
C GLY A 166 -2.67 -6.38 1.90
N GLU A 167 -2.80 -6.09 0.60
CA GLU A 167 -1.87 -6.52 -0.45
C GLU A 167 -0.49 -5.86 -0.27
N GLN A 168 -0.46 -4.55 0.00
CA GLN A 168 0.78 -3.81 0.23
C GLN A 168 1.52 -4.33 1.47
N ARG A 169 0.81 -4.61 2.58
CA ARG A 169 1.42 -5.21 3.78
C ARG A 169 2.10 -6.54 3.50
N ARG A 170 1.46 -7.42 2.71
CA ARG A 170 2.05 -8.71 2.33
C ARG A 170 3.31 -8.50 1.48
N ALA A 171 3.23 -7.64 0.47
CA ALA A 171 4.36 -7.35 -0.40
C ALA A 171 5.56 -6.80 0.39
N ILE A 172 5.34 -5.85 1.30
CA ILE A 172 6.40 -5.25 2.13
C ILE A 172 6.95 -6.26 3.15
N THR A 173 6.12 -7.15 3.70
CA THR A 173 6.60 -8.21 4.60
C THR A 173 7.57 -9.15 3.90
N GLU A 174 7.26 -9.57 2.68
CA GLU A 174 8.18 -10.41 1.88
C GLU A 174 9.43 -9.63 1.46
N ALA A 175 9.28 -8.35 1.10
CA ALA A 175 10.41 -7.45 0.85
C ALA A 175 11.40 -7.40 2.02
N LEU A 176 10.88 -7.16 3.23
CA LEU A 176 11.69 -7.03 4.44
C LEU A 176 12.46 -8.31 4.75
N LYS A 177 11.86 -9.48 4.51
CA LYS A 177 12.58 -10.77 4.62
C LYS A 177 13.73 -10.83 3.62
N ALA A 178 13.49 -10.51 2.35
CA ALA A 178 14.52 -10.53 1.32
C ALA A 178 15.67 -9.57 1.64
N ILE A 179 15.37 -8.33 2.02
CA ILE A 179 16.36 -7.31 2.42
C ILE A 179 17.23 -7.81 3.57
N ARG A 180 16.62 -8.42 4.60
CA ARG A 180 17.34 -8.96 5.76
C ARG A 180 18.24 -10.13 5.37
N GLU A 181 17.79 -11.02 4.48
CA GLU A 181 18.60 -12.12 3.98
C GLU A 181 19.78 -11.62 3.12
N ASP A 182 19.57 -10.60 2.28
CA ASP A 182 20.64 -10.01 1.49
C ASP A 182 21.67 -9.28 2.36
N ALA A 183 21.23 -8.58 3.42
CA ALA A 183 22.13 -8.00 4.40
C ALA A 183 22.99 -9.06 5.11
N LYS A 184 22.39 -10.19 5.52
CA LYS A 184 23.13 -11.32 6.11
C LYS A 184 24.15 -11.91 5.13
N ARG A 185 23.76 -12.14 3.88
CA ARG A 185 24.65 -12.66 2.83
C ARG A 185 25.84 -11.72 2.62
N LEU A 186 25.61 -10.42 2.58
CA LEU A 186 26.65 -9.41 2.44
C LEU A 186 27.64 -9.46 3.60
N VAL A 187 27.14 -9.49 4.84
CA VAL A 187 27.97 -9.61 6.05
C VAL A 187 28.81 -10.89 6.03
N HIS A 188 28.22 -12.03 5.64
CA HIS A 188 28.98 -13.28 5.51
C HIS A 188 30.09 -13.21 4.46
N LYS A 189 29.85 -12.59 3.30
CA LYS A 189 30.88 -12.40 2.26
C LYS A 189 32.02 -11.52 2.75
N VAL A 190 31.70 -10.44 3.47
CA VAL A 190 32.71 -9.54 4.09
C VAL A 190 33.58 -10.31 5.08
N ILE A 191 32.97 -11.08 5.98
CA ILE A 191 33.71 -11.89 6.98
C ILE A 191 34.60 -12.94 6.31
N ALA A 192 34.13 -13.54 5.20
CA ALA A 192 34.89 -14.54 4.45
C ALA A 192 36.08 -13.96 3.66
N GLY A 193 36.27 -12.63 3.65
CA GLY A 193 37.32 -11.97 2.87
C GLY A 193 37.05 -11.94 1.36
N ASP A 194 35.85 -12.30 0.92
CA ASP A 194 35.43 -12.27 -0.48
C ASP A 194 34.75 -10.94 -0.81
N SER A 195 35.55 -9.88 -0.87
CA SER A 195 35.11 -8.53 -1.27
C SER A 195 34.93 -8.40 -2.79
N ALA A 196 35.41 -9.38 -3.58
CA ALA A 196 35.31 -9.41 -5.04
C ALA A 196 33.98 -10.01 -5.54
N GLY A 197 33.34 -10.89 -4.76
CA GLY A 197 32.12 -11.62 -5.13
C GLY A 197 30.79 -10.87 -4.94
N LEU A 198 30.78 -9.54 -4.93
CA LEU A 198 29.57 -8.72 -4.76
C LEU A 198 28.74 -8.67 -6.06
N GLN A 199 28.15 -9.81 -6.44
CA GLN A 199 27.09 -9.88 -7.44
C GLN A 199 25.80 -9.34 -6.80
N LEU A 200 25.54 -8.04 -6.99
CA LEU A 200 24.22 -7.45 -6.83
C LEU A 200 23.41 -7.83 -8.06
N THR A 201 22.37 -8.65 -7.88
CA THR A 201 21.26 -8.81 -8.83
C THR A 201 20.31 -7.63 -8.73
#